data_AF-A0A521K5C0-F1
#
_entry.id   AF-A0A521K5C0-F1
#
_cell.length_a   1.000
_cell.length_b   1.000
_cell.length_c   1.000
_cell.angle_alpha   90.00
_cell.angle_beta   90.00
_cell.angle_gamma   90.00
#
_symmetry.space_group_name_H-M   'P 1'
#
loop_
_entity.id
_entity.type
_entity.pdbx_description
1 polymer ?
#
loop_
_entity_poly.entity_id
_entity_poly.type
_entity_poly.pdbx_seq_one_letter_code
_entity_poly.pdbx_strand_id
1 'polypeptide(L)'
;MLPQRRAGDHPMSQQNDTERRLAWLTVLADPRFLPTLVDLLADIATTVGLGQEEARKLDLVLSEVFRNIVEEGYQGDTSQSLDVTVSLRGHALVVAVEDRGLPLDYRGLQEGRNSRFASILQAGYVDRVRFMNRGPQGNRVELIRELPAEDFRDKADPKEHQATVEAAKAHPEETIATRPMKPEEAAELARLVYRCYGYTYPGEFIYYPEKVEAQQRAGLMKSYVACNQRGELIGHLAMTFPRPGAKVVESGQAVVDPRYQGHGLFQRMKLQARDDMAAHQVVGIYSEAVTVHPYSQKGSLDMGAHEVGFLLGYTSGTVSFRNISESERPRRQSVAFLYLTALAHEPATVFLPAPYRDLAQGIYEATGIQRIVTSDRGAGPAGLPAAGHLTVSLRPDHNQAILTVDVLGQDSLDSIRSHLHELRLQRVDCIYVDLPLAQAGAGTLGDRLRELGFFFGALIPEFGQGDVLRLQYLNNVDIVPTDIHTASDAGRTLLATILDDRTAVAN
;
A
#
# COMPACT_ATOMS: atom_id res chain seq x y z
N MET A 1 26.88 -19.78 -47.57
CA MET A 1 27.33 -20.12 -46.21
C MET A 1 27.23 -18.88 -45.36
N LEU A 2 26.13 -18.74 -44.62
CA LEU A 2 25.83 -17.61 -43.73
C LEU A 2 26.12 -18.06 -42.28
N PRO A 3 26.83 -17.27 -41.46
CA PRO A 3 27.08 -17.62 -40.08
C PRO A 3 25.86 -17.29 -39.21
N GLN A 4 25.48 -18.27 -38.37
CA GLN A 4 24.38 -18.20 -37.42
C GLN A 4 24.58 -17.07 -36.40
N ARG A 5 23.57 -16.19 -36.26
CA ARG A 5 23.45 -15.27 -35.12
C ARG A 5 22.98 -16.06 -33.91
N ARG A 6 23.76 -16.03 -32.83
CA ARG A 6 23.35 -16.50 -31.50
C ARG A 6 22.19 -15.64 -31.01
N ALA A 7 21.09 -16.27 -30.63
CA ALA A 7 20.10 -15.68 -29.75
C ALA A 7 20.80 -15.33 -28.43
N GLY A 8 20.84 -14.05 -28.10
CA GLY A 8 21.32 -13.59 -26.80
C GLY A 8 20.23 -13.85 -25.78
N ASP A 9 20.50 -14.72 -24.82
CA ASP A 9 19.76 -14.79 -23.56
C ASP A 9 19.87 -13.42 -22.88
N HIS A 10 18.77 -12.69 -22.84
CA HIS A 10 18.60 -11.62 -21.86
C HIS A 10 18.57 -12.27 -20.47
N PRO A 11 19.27 -11.73 -19.47
CA PRO A 11 19.27 -12.31 -18.14
C PRO A 11 17.84 -12.26 -17.60
N MET A 12 17.28 -13.45 -17.35
CA MET A 12 16.05 -13.64 -16.59
C MET A 12 16.18 -12.89 -15.27
N SER A 13 15.58 -11.71 -15.19
CA SER A 13 15.20 -11.10 -13.91
C SER A 13 14.32 -12.11 -13.18
N GLN A 14 14.64 -12.38 -11.91
CA GLN A 14 13.89 -13.24 -11.01
C GLN A 14 12.39 -13.21 -11.33
N GLN A 15 11.89 -14.32 -11.89
CA GLN A 15 10.47 -14.51 -12.13
C GLN A 15 9.80 -14.51 -10.75
N ASN A 16 9.12 -13.41 -10.43
CA ASN A 16 8.13 -13.42 -9.37
C ASN A 16 7.12 -14.52 -9.73
N ASP A 17 7.07 -15.59 -8.93
CA ASP A 17 6.15 -16.74 -9.09
C ASP A 17 4.65 -16.36 -8.96
N THR A 18 4.37 -15.06 -8.95
CA THR A 18 3.08 -14.41 -8.69
C THR A 18 2.58 -13.55 -9.85
N GLU A 19 3.42 -13.35 -10.90
CA GLU A 19 3.07 -12.55 -12.07
C GLU A 19 3.13 -13.39 -13.35
N ARG A 20 1.97 -13.59 -13.98
CA ARG A 20 1.85 -14.32 -15.25
C ARG A 20 1.83 -13.33 -16.40
N ARG A 21 2.95 -13.22 -17.13
CA ARG A 21 3.02 -12.44 -18.37
C ARG A 21 2.12 -13.05 -19.45
N LEU A 22 1.22 -12.24 -20.00
CA LEU A 22 0.30 -12.59 -21.08
C LEU A 22 0.85 -12.17 -22.44
N ALA A 23 1.41 -10.96 -22.52
CA ALA A 23 1.99 -10.41 -23.74
C ALA A 23 3.18 -9.50 -23.43
N TRP A 24 4.06 -9.35 -24.41
CA TRP A 24 5.15 -8.39 -24.43
C TRP A 24 5.40 -7.96 -25.87
N LEU A 25 5.49 -6.65 -26.10
CA LEU A 25 5.77 -6.05 -27.39
C LEU A 25 6.75 -4.88 -27.22
N THR A 26 7.70 -4.76 -28.15
CA THR A 26 8.51 -3.56 -28.33
C THR A 26 7.99 -2.80 -29.54
N VAL A 27 7.69 -1.51 -29.39
CA VAL A 27 7.30 -0.64 -30.51
C VAL A 27 8.15 0.61 -30.55
N LEU A 28 8.20 1.24 -31.72
CA LEU A 28 8.76 2.59 -31.81
C LEU A 28 7.86 3.58 -31.07
N ALA A 29 8.48 4.61 -30.51
CA ALA A 29 7.84 5.77 -29.90
C ALA A 29 7.21 6.69 -30.98
N ASP A 30 6.46 6.09 -31.91
CA ASP A 30 5.78 6.75 -33.02
C ASP A 30 4.27 6.60 -32.83
N PRO A 31 3.50 7.71 -32.76
CA PRO A 31 2.05 7.68 -32.56
C PRO A 31 1.27 6.80 -33.54
N ARG A 32 1.84 6.47 -34.71
CA ARG A 32 1.22 5.56 -35.69
C ARG A 32 1.07 4.12 -35.17
N PHE A 33 1.86 3.70 -34.17
CA PHE A 33 1.75 2.37 -33.56
C PHE A 33 0.80 2.32 -32.36
N LEU A 34 0.33 3.47 -31.86
CA LEU A 34 -0.56 3.51 -30.70
C LEU A 34 -1.88 2.74 -30.93
N PRO A 35 -2.56 2.82 -32.09
CA PRO A 35 -3.77 2.02 -32.33
C PRO A 35 -3.55 0.52 -32.15
N THR A 36 -2.41 0.00 -32.64
CA THR A 36 -2.06 -1.42 -32.49
C THR A 36 -1.89 -1.83 -31.02
N LEU A 37 -1.27 -0.96 -30.21
CA LEU A 37 -1.12 -1.22 -28.77
C LEU A 37 -2.46 -1.24 -28.05
N VAL A 38 -3.32 -0.29 -28.38
CA VAL A 38 -4.68 -0.15 -27.83
C VAL A 38 -5.53 -1.36 -28.20
N ASP A 39 -5.55 -1.76 -29.48
CA ASP A 39 -6.33 -2.92 -29.93
C ASP A 39 -5.85 -4.22 -29.26
N LEU A 40 -4.52 -4.42 -29.17
CA LEU A 40 -3.94 -5.57 -28.46
C LEU A 40 -4.34 -5.59 -26.98
N LEU A 41 -4.28 -4.43 -26.31
CA LEU A 41 -4.64 -4.33 -24.90
C LEU A 41 -6.13 -4.62 -24.70
N ALA A 42 -7.00 -4.08 -25.54
CA ALA A 42 -8.44 -4.31 -25.47
C ALA A 42 -8.79 -5.79 -25.65
N ASP A 43 -8.17 -6.47 -26.61
CA ASP A 43 -8.39 -7.90 -26.85
C ASP A 43 -7.91 -8.74 -25.65
N ILE A 44 -6.74 -8.43 -25.09
CA ILE A 44 -6.23 -9.15 -23.91
C ILE A 44 -7.12 -8.88 -22.69
N ALA A 45 -7.46 -7.61 -22.45
CA ALA A 45 -8.29 -7.18 -21.32
C ALA A 45 -9.65 -7.89 -21.32
N THR A 46 -10.31 -7.96 -22.47
CA THR A 46 -11.59 -8.68 -22.61
C THR A 46 -11.43 -10.19 -22.46
N THR A 47 -10.34 -10.77 -22.99
CA THR A 47 -10.04 -12.20 -22.85
C THR A 47 -9.85 -12.61 -21.39
N VAL A 48 -9.29 -11.74 -20.55
CA VAL A 48 -9.11 -12.00 -19.10
C VAL A 48 -10.31 -11.59 -18.25
N GLY A 49 -11.40 -11.15 -18.87
CA GLY A 49 -12.70 -10.93 -18.21
C GLY A 49 -13.08 -9.48 -17.93
N LEU A 50 -12.31 -8.47 -18.38
CA LEU A 50 -12.78 -7.08 -18.32
C LEU A 50 -13.90 -6.85 -19.35
N GLY A 51 -14.87 -6.01 -19.01
CA GLY A 51 -15.89 -5.58 -19.96
C GLY A 51 -15.31 -4.66 -21.04
N GLN A 52 -16.04 -4.51 -22.15
CA GLN A 52 -15.59 -3.67 -23.27
C GLN A 52 -15.45 -2.19 -22.88
N GLU A 53 -16.27 -1.70 -21.96
CA GLU A 53 -16.18 -0.32 -21.50
C GLU A 53 -14.94 -0.10 -20.61
N GLU A 54 -14.64 -1.03 -19.71
CA GLU A 54 -13.45 -1.01 -18.87
C GLU A 54 -12.16 -1.14 -19.70
N ALA A 55 -12.15 -1.99 -20.71
CA ALA A 55 -11.02 -2.10 -21.65
C ALA A 55 -10.75 -0.75 -22.34
N ARG A 56 -11.80 -0.08 -22.85
CA ARG A 56 -11.66 1.26 -23.46
C ARG A 56 -11.15 2.32 -22.49
N LYS A 57 -11.49 2.24 -21.21
CA LYS A 57 -10.97 3.16 -20.17
C LYS A 57 -9.46 2.98 -19.98
N LEU A 58 -8.99 1.73 -19.98
CA LEU A 58 -7.56 1.39 -19.95
C LEU A 58 -6.82 1.96 -21.18
N ASP A 59 -7.42 1.87 -22.36
CA ASP A 59 -6.84 2.39 -23.61
C ASP A 59 -6.59 3.90 -23.55
N LEU A 60 -7.51 4.66 -22.95
CA LEU A 60 -7.34 6.10 -22.75
C LEU A 60 -6.15 6.42 -21.85
N VAL A 61 -5.95 5.62 -20.81
CA VAL A 61 -4.82 5.80 -19.87
C VAL A 61 -3.50 5.46 -20.57
N LEU A 62 -3.44 4.30 -21.26
CA LEU A 62 -2.26 3.88 -22.01
C LEU A 62 -1.89 4.91 -23.10
N SER A 63 -2.88 5.44 -23.82
CA SER A 63 -2.69 6.45 -24.85
C SER A 63 -2.04 7.71 -24.30
N GLU A 64 -2.42 8.13 -23.08
CA GLU A 64 -1.85 9.31 -22.44
C GLU A 64 -0.44 9.06 -21.93
N VAL A 65 -0.16 7.87 -21.37
CA VAL A 65 1.20 7.47 -20.98
C VAL A 65 2.12 7.42 -22.22
N PHE A 66 1.69 6.78 -23.30
CA PHE A 66 2.44 6.69 -24.55
C PHE A 66 2.75 8.09 -25.10
N ARG A 67 1.73 8.96 -25.17
CA ARG A 67 1.90 10.34 -25.65
C ARG A 67 2.92 11.10 -24.82
N ASN A 68 2.83 11.02 -23.49
CA ASN A 68 3.78 11.69 -22.60
C ASN A 68 5.21 11.19 -22.80
N ILE A 69 5.41 9.87 -22.95
CA ILE A 69 6.74 9.30 -23.23
C ILE A 69 7.30 9.83 -24.54
N VAL A 70 6.49 9.91 -25.60
CA VAL A 70 6.93 10.43 -26.91
C VAL A 70 7.26 11.92 -26.83
N GLU A 71 6.35 12.73 -26.29
CA GLU A 71 6.42 14.19 -26.29
C GLU A 71 7.46 14.73 -25.30
N GLU A 72 7.49 14.20 -24.08
CA GLU A 72 8.31 14.71 -22.98
C GLU A 72 9.54 13.82 -22.74
N GLY A 73 9.34 12.50 -22.67
CA GLY A 73 10.43 11.54 -22.40
C GLY A 73 11.47 11.50 -23.52
N TYR A 74 11.02 11.37 -24.77
CA TYR A 74 11.86 11.33 -25.96
C TYR A 74 11.90 12.65 -26.74
N GLN A 75 11.21 13.69 -26.27
CA GLN A 75 11.23 15.02 -26.89
C GLN A 75 10.87 15.00 -28.39
N GLY A 76 9.97 14.09 -28.78
CA GLY A 76 9.53 13.88 -30.16
C GLY A 76 10.42 12.96 -31.01
N ASP A 77 11.48 12.36 -30.45
CA ASP A 77 12.31 11.38 -31.17
C ASP A 77 11.57 10.04 -31.35
N THR A 78 10.93 9.89 -32.50
CA THR A 78 10.19 8.67 -32.87
C THR A 78 11.08 7.48 -33.26
N SER A 79 12.41 7.63 -33.24
CA SER A 79 13.34 6.53 -33.50
C SER A 79 13.61 5.67 -32.27
N GLN A 80 13.25 6.17 -31.08
CA GLN A 80 13.35 5.45 -29.83
C GLN A 80 12.27 4.37 -29.72
N SER A 81 12.48 3.40 -28.83
CA SER A 81 11.54 2.31 -28.58
C SER A 81 10.99 2.32 -27.17
N LEU A 82 9.81 1.75 -26.98
CA LEU A 82 9.26 1.42 -25.68
C LEU A 82 8.78 -0.03 -25.64
N ASP A 83 8.86 -0.62 -24.46
CA ASP A 83 8.42 -1.98 -24.18
C ASP A 83 7.08 -1.93 -23.44
N VAL A 84 6.07 -2.64 -23.96
CA VAL A 84 4.77 -2.81 -23.33
C VAL A 84 4.60 -4.26 -22.91
N THR A 85 4.42 -4.48 -21.61
CA THR A 85 4.14 -5.80 -21.03
C THR A 85 2.74 -5.83 -20.45
N VAL A 86 1.98 -6.88 -20.76
CA VAL A 86 0.66 -7.13 -20.15
C VAL A 86 0.76 -8.41 -19.34
N SER A 87 0.38 -8.36 -18.06
CA SER A 87 0.49 -9.49 -17.13
C SER A 87 -0.69 -9.56 -16.16
N LEU A 88 -0.89 -10.74 -15.55
CA LEU A 88 -1.76 -10.92 -14.40
C LEU A 88 -0.93 -10.97 -13.13
N ARG A 89 -1.29 -10.15 -12.13
CA ARG A 89 -0.69 -10.16 -10.80
C ARG A 89 -1.80 -10.34 -9.78
N GLY A 90 -1.97 -11.55 -9.27
CA GLY A 90 -3.16 -11.93 -8.49
C GLY A 90 -4.44 -11.77 -9.35
N HIS A 91 -5.45 -11.05 -8.82
CA HIS A 91 -6.72 -10.78 -9.51
C HIS A 91 -6.73 -9.42 -10.25
N ALA A 92 -5.58 -9.00 -10.78
CA ALA A 92 -5.45 -7.73 -11.48
C ALA A 92 -4.68 -7.87 -12.79
N LEU A 93 -5.14 -7.16 -13.81
CA LEU A 93 -4.43 -6.91 -15.05
C LEU A 93 -3.43 -5.76 -14.81
N VAL A 94 -2.17 -5.99 -15.18
CA VAL A 94 -1.10 -5.00 -15.10
C VAL A 94 -0.60 -4.72 -16.51
N VAL A 95 -0.62 -3.45 -16.91
CA VAL A 95 -0.01 -2.95 -18.14
C VAL A 95 1.21 -2.14 -17.75
N ALA A 96 2.40 -2.64 -18.06
CA ALA A 96 3.65 -1.97 -17.80
C ALA A 96 4.24 -1.40 -19.09
N VAL A 97 4.60 -0.12 -19.08
CA VAL A 97 5.30 0.57 -20.18
C VAL A 97 6.69 0.95 -19.70
N GLU A 98 7.73 0.54 -20.41
CA GLU A 98 9.13 0.84 -20.10
C GLU A 98 9.80 1.60 -21.24
N ASP A 99 10.56 2.64 -20.90
CA ASP A 99 11.24 3.53 -21.86
C ASP A 99 12.61 3.99 -21.32
N ARG A 100 13.43 4.56 -22.19
CA ARG A 100 14.75 5.17 -21.85
C ARG A 100 14.74 6.68 -22.00
N GLY A 101 13.56 7.28 -22.03
CA GLY A 101 13.40 8.73 -22.10
C GLY A 101 13.86 9.39 -20.81
N LEU A 102 13.81 10.72 -20.80
CA LEU A 102 13.95 11.47 -19.56
C LEU A 102 12.95 10.93 -18.52
N PRO A 103 13.33 10.88 -17.22
CA PRO A 103 12.39 10.58 -16.16
C PRO A 103 11.16 11.44 -16.36
N LEU A 104 9.96 10.85 -16.30
CA LEU A 104 8.69 11.54 -16.54
C LEU A 104 8.71 12.91 -15.83
N ASP A 105 9.02 13.95 -16.60
CA ASP A 105 9.17 15.29 -16.10
C ASP A 105 7.79 15.91 -16.19
N TYR A 106 7.04 15.68 -15.13
CA TYR A 106 5.74 16.29 -14.93
C TYR A 106 5.81 17.83 -14.86
N ARG A 107 6.98 18.49 -14.96
CA ARG A 107 7.07 19.94 -15.18
C ARG A 107 6.29 20.41 -16.42
N GLY A 108 6.11 19.58 -17.45
CA GLY A 108 5.20 19.88 -18.58
C GLY A 108 3.73 20.09 -18.17
N LEU A 109 3.30 19.60 -17.00
CA LEU A 109 1.98 19.91 -16.42
C LEU A 109 1.87 21.34 -15.86
N GLN A 110 3.00 22.01 -15.56
CA GLN A 110 3.02 23.38 -15.03
C GLN A 110 2.49 24.41 -16.04
N GLU A 111 2.57 24.12 -17.34
CA GLU A 111 2.14 25.03 -18.40
C GLU A 111 0.67 24.81 -18.83
N GLY A 112 -0.10 24.02 -18.06
CA GLY A 112 -1.54 23.84 -18.28
C GLY A 112 -1.91 23.00 -19.51
N ARG A 113 -0.98 22.20 -20.06
CA ARG A 113 -1.22 21.43 -21.28
C ARG A 113 -1.83 20.03 -21.08
N ASN A 114 -1.70 19.41 -19.90
CA ASN A 114 -2.18 18.03 -19.66
C ASN A 114 -3.05 17.87 -18.39
N SER A 115 -4.19 18.57 -18.33
CA SER A 115 -5.27 18.30 -17.35
C SER A 115 -5.92 16.91 -17.52
N ARG A 116 -5.61 16.20 -18.62
CA ARG A 116 -6.26 14.95 -19.01
C ARG A 116 -5.82 13.76 -18.17
N PHE A 117 -4.52 13.56 -17.92
CA PHE A 117 -4.06 12.42 -17.13
C PHE A 117 -4.60 12.47 -15.69
N ALA A 118 -4.57 13.64 -15.06
CA ALA A 118 -5.18 13.84 -13.74
C ALA A 118 -6.70 13.56 -13.76
N SER A 119 -7.42 14.01 -14.80
CA SER A 119 -8.84 13.72 -14.94
C SER A 119 -9.15 12.23 -15.16
N ILE A 120 -8.27 11.51 -15.88
CA ILE A 120 -8.37 10.06 -16.12
C ILE A 120 -8.18 9.28 -14.83
N LEU A 121 -7.19 9.67 -14.01
CA LEU A 121 -6.97 9.08 -12.69
C LEU A 121 -8.15 9.35 -11.75
N GLN A 122 -8.67 10.58 -11.74
CA GLN A 122 -9.85 10.95 -10.95
C GLN A 122 -11.12 10.23 -11.43
N ALA A 123 -11.22 9.90 -12.71
CA ALA A 123 -12.34 9.14 -13.28
C ALA A 123 -12.31 7.64 -12.95
N GLY A 124 -11.27 7.15 -12.25
CA GLY A 124 -11.20 5.76 -11.78
C GLY A 124 -11.02 4.73 -12.89
N TYR A 125 -10.34 5.10 -13.98
CA TYR A 125 -10.11 4.21 -15.13
C TYR A 125 -9.11 3.09 -14.82
N VAL A 126 -8.28 3.32 -13.80
CA VAL A 126 -7.31 2.37 -13.23
C VAL A 126 -7.40 2.46 -11.72
N ASP A 127 -7.18 1.34 -11.03
CA ASP A 127 -7.30 1.29 -9.58
C ASP A 127 -6.02 1.77 -8.90
N ARG A 128 -4.86 1.54 -9.54
CA ARG A 128 -3.56 2.03 -9.08
C ARG A 128 -2.66 2.37 -10.27
N VAL A 129 -1.80 3.36 -10.07
CA VAL A 129 -0.70 3.67 -11.00
C VAL A 129 0.60 3.75 -10.23
N ARG A 130 1.65 3.16 -10.81
CA ARG A 130 3.01 3.24 -10.28
C ARG A 130 3.94 3.82 -11.33
N PHE A 131 4.68 4.85 -10.94
CA PHE A 131 5.77 5.41 -11.72
C PHE A 131 7.07 5.04 -11.04
N MET A 132 8.02 4.49 -11.78
CA MET A 132 9.30 4.04 -11.25
C MET A 132 10.41 4.63 -12.11
N ASN A 133 11.25 5.47 -11.51
CA ASN A 133 12.52 5.82 -12.13
C ASN A 133 13.59 4.80 -11.71
N ARG A 134 14.20 4.13 -12.69
CA ARG A 134 15.19 3.05 -12.47
C ARG A 134 16.60 3.47 -12.89
N GLY A 135 16.86 4.78 -12.91
CA GLY A 135 18.14 5.36 -13.29
C GLY A 135 18.57 4.92 -14.70
N PRO A 136 19.76 4.29 -14.86
CA PRO A 136 20.25 3.84 -16.17
C PRO A 136 19.37 2.80 -16.88
N GLN A 137 18.46 2.14 -16.16
CA GLN A 137 17.52 1.18 -16.74
C GLN A 137 16.29 1.88 -17.36
N GLY A 138 16.17 3.20 -17.22
CA GLY A 138 15.07 3.99 -17.75
C GLY A 138 13.89 4.10 -16.79
N ASN A 139 12.69 4.26 -17.34
CA ASN A 139 11.45 4.45 -16.60
C ASN A 139 10.53 3.24 -16.75
N ARG A 140 9.65 3.05 -15.76
CA ARG A 140 8.55 2.08 -15.83
C ARG A 140 7.28 2.71 -15.30
N VAL A 141 6.20 2.60 -16.07
CA VAL A 141 4.83 2.96 -15.64
C VAL A 141 4.00 1.70 -15.57
N GLU A 142 3.44 1.36 -14.40
CA GLU A 142 2.46 0.29 -14.26
C GLU A 142 1.06 0.85 -14.08
N LEU A 143 0.15 0.48 -14.98
CA LEU A 143 -1.29 0.68 -14.87
C LEU A 143 -1.90 -0.61 -14.32
N ILE A 144 -2.58 -0.54 -13.18
CA ILE A 144 -3.12 -1.71 -12.50
C ILE A 144 -4.64 -1.59 -12.46
N ARG A 145 -5.32 -2.57 -13.05
CA ARG A 145 -6.78 -2.70 -13.06
C ARG A 145 -7.19 -4.04 -12.46
N GLU A 146 -7.97 -4.01 -11.39
CA GLU A 146 -8.57 -5.20 -10.80
C GLU A 146 -9.58 -5.81 -11.78
N LEU A 147 -9.53 -7.13 -11.91
CA LEU A 147 -10.49 -7.86 -12.73
C LEU A 147 -11.86 -7.87 -12.03
N PRO A 148 -12.97 -7.97 -12.79
CA PRO A 148 -14.29 -8.14 -12.20
C PRO A 148 -14.31 -9.35 -11.26
N ALA A 149 -15.03 -9.22 -10.15
CA ALA A 149 -15.24 -10.28 -9.18
C ALA A 149 -16.69 -10.20 -8.71
N GLU A 150 -17.30 -11.33 -8.39
CA GLU A 150 -18.66 -11.36 -7.88
C GLU A 150 -18.69 -10.85 -6.43
N ASP A 151 -19.62 -9.95 -6.13
CA ASP A 151 -19.89 -9.56 -4.75
C ASP A 151 -20.75 -10.64 -4.08
N PHE A 152 -20.21 -11.27 -3.04
CA PHE A 152 -20.92 -12.30 -2.26
C PHE A 152 -22.30 -11.80 -1.78
N ARG A 153 -22.44 -10.51 -1.48
CA ARG A 153 -23.65 -9.91 -0.91
C ARG A 153 -24.84 -9.98 -1.87
N ASP A 154 -24.61 -10.01 -3.18
CA ASP A 154 -25.67 -10.12 -4.19
C ASP A 154 -26.41 -11.47 -4.10
N LYS A 155 -25.77 -12.48 -3.50
CA LYS A 155 -26.30 -13.85 -3.34
C LYS A 155 -26.57 -14.22 -1.89
N ALA A 156 -26.21 -13.37 -0.93
CA ALA A 156 -26.35 -13.64 0.49
C ALA A 156 -27.82 -13.57 0.93
N ASP A 157 -28.24 -14.47 1.83
CA ASP A 157 -29.55 -14.32 2.49
C ASP A 157 -29.46 -13.20 3.55
N PRO A 158 -30.22 -12.09 3.40
CA PRO A 158 -30.18 -10.98 4.35
C PRO A 158 -30.52 -11.37 5.79
N LYS A 159 -31.25 -12.48 5.98
CA LYS A 159 -31.59 -12.99 7.31
C LYS A 159 -30.39 -13.55 8.07
N GLU A 160 -29.31 -13.93 7.40
CA GLU A 160 -28.14 -14.52 8.05
C GLU A 160 -27.46 -13.57 9.03
N HIS A 161 -27.34 -12.30 8.67
CA HIS A 161 -26.79 -11.28 9.56
C HIS A 161 -27.68 -11.08 10.79
N GLN A 162 -28.99 -10.83 10.58
CA GLN A 162 -29.93 -10.63 11.67
C GLN A 162 -29.98 -11.84 12.61
N ALA A 163 -30.07 -13.06 12.05
CA ALA A 163 -30.09 -14.29 12.82
C ALA A 163 -28.81 -14.49 13.63
N THR A 164 -27.65 -14.08 13.12
CA THR A 164 -26.38 -14.18 13.85
C THR A 164 -26.29 -13.17 15.00
N VAL A 165 -26.76 -11.94 14.80
CA VAL A 165 -26.77 -10.90 15.83
C VAL A 165 -27.76 -11.22 16.95
N GLU A 166 -28.91 -11.81 16.62
CA GLU A 166 -29.96 -12.20 17.59
C GLU A 166 -29.71 -13.56 18.26
N ALA A 167 -28.79 -14.37 17.73
CA ALA A 167 -28.49 -15.69 18.26
C ALA A 167 -27.88 -15.61 19.67
N ALA A 168 -28.21 -16.62 20.48
CA ALA A 168 -27.58 -16.80 21.78
C ALA A 168 -26.06 -17.03 21.63
N LYS A 169 -25.30 -16.58 22.62
CA LYS A 169 -23.86 -16.86 22.69
C LYS A 169 -23.63 -18.37 22.76
N ALA A 170 -22.58 -18.81 22.07
CA ALA A 170 -22.09 -20.18 22.11
C ALA A 170 -21.68 -20.58 23.53
N HIS A 171 -21.77 -21.88 23.82
CA HIS A 171 -21.43 -22.40 25.13
C HIS A 171 -19.91 -22.23 25.38
N PRO A 172 -19.47 -21.78 26.57
CA PRO A 172 -18.05 -21.52 26.84
C PRO A 172 -17.10 -22.71 26.60
N GLU A 173 -17.62 -23.93 26.73
CA GLU A 173 -16.88 -25.18 26.55
C GLU A 173 -16.97 -25.78 25.14
N GLU A 174 -17.58 -25.07 24.18
CA GLU A 174 -17.66 -25.55 22.80
C GLU A 174 -16.25 -25.72 22.21
N THR A 175 -15.99 -26.87 21.58
CA THR A 175 -14.67 -27.13 21.00
C THR A 175 -14.47 -26.29 19.75
N ILE A 176 -13.43 -25.45 19.77
CA ILE A 176 -13.07 -24.57 18.67
C ILE A 176 -11.63 -24.88 18.26
N ALA A 177 -11.41 -25.10 16.97
CA ALA A 177 -10.09 -25.32 16.39
C ALA A 177 -9.64 -24.07 15.62
N THR A 178 -8.35 -23.72 15.72
CA THR A 178 -7.73 -22.68 14.88
C THR A 178 -6.75 -23.31 13.91
N ARG A 179 -6.72 -22.81 12.67
CA ARG A 179 -5.85 -23.32 11.60
C ARG A 179 -5.62 -22.28 10.51
N PRO A 180 -4.60 -22.44 9.65
CA PRO A 180 -4.54 -21.73 8.39
C PRO A 180 -5.81 -21.99 7.56
N MET A 181 -6.26 -20.94 6.89
CA MET A 181 -7.35 -20.99 5.92
C MET A 181 -6.83 -21.54 4.60
N LYS A 182 -7.67 -22.28 3.87
CA LYS A 182 -7.38 -22.67 2.49
C LYS A 182 -7.90 -21.60 1.53
N PRO A 183 -7.25 -21.36 0.38
CA PRO A 183 -7.74 -20.39 -0.60
C PRO A 183 -9.18 -20.64 -1.05
N GLU A 184 -9.60 -21.91 -1.15
CA GLU A 184 -10.94 -22.31 -1.58
C GLU A 184 -12.04 -21.97 -0.57
N GLU A 185 -11.69 -21.56 0.66
CA GLU A 185 -12.63 -21.16 1.71
C GLU A 185 -12.99 -19.66 1.64
N ALA A 186 -12.54 -18.93 0.61
CA ALA A 186 -12.77 -17.50 0.48
C ALA A 186 -14.26 -17.09 0.52
N ALA A 187 -15.14 -17.91 -0.07
CA ALA A 187 -16.59 -17.67 0.00
C ALA A 187 -17.15 -17.83 1.42
N GLU A 188 -16.65 -18.78 2.20
CA GLU A 188 -17.05 -18.96 3.60
C GLU A 188 -16.53 -17.82 4.49
N LEU A 189 -15.37 -17.25 4.15
CA LEU A 189 -14.88 -16.03 4.79
C LEU A 189 -15.82 -14.85 4.49
N ALA A 190 -16.18 -14.62 3.23
CA ALA A 190 -17.13 -13.57 2.85
C ALA A 190 -18.46 -13.72 3.61
N ARG A 191 -18.97 -14.95 3.73
CA ARG A 191 -20.14 -15.29 4.54
C ARG A 191 -19.96 -15.01 6.03
N LEU A 192 -18.82 -15.37 6.61
CA LEU A 192 -18.50 -15.04 8.01
C LEU A 192 -18.56 -13.52 8.24
N VAL A 193 -17.91 -12.74 7.37
CA VAL A 193 -17.89 -11.27 7.48
C VAL A 193 -19.29 -10.69 7.31
N TYR A 194 -20.06 -11.17 6.32
CA TYR A 194 -21.45 -10.77 6.13
C TYR A 194 -22.32 -11.05 7.35
N ARG A 195 -22.21 -12.24 7.95
CA ARG A 195 -22.95 -12.59 9.17
C ARG A 195 -22.60 -11.68 10.34
N CYS A 196 -21.34 -11.27 10.46
CA CYS A 196 -20.89 -10.40 11.55
C CYS A 196 -21.29 -8.93 11.36
N TYR A 197 -21.22 -8.42 10.13
CA TYR A 197 -21.24 -6.98 9.86
C TYR A 197 -22.24 -6.54 8.77
N GLY A 198 -22.93 -7.47 8.11
CA GLY A 198 -23.85 -7.16 7.01
C GLY A 198 -23.16 -6.37 5.91
N TYR A 199 -23.55 -5.09 5.75
CA TYR A 199 -23.02 -4.15 4.77
C TYR A 199 -22.12 -3.07 5.37
N THR A 200 -21.69 -3.21 6.63
CA THR A 200 -20.95 -2.16 7.35
C THR A 200 -19.48 -2.48 7.59
N TYR A 201 -18.97 -3.55 6.99
CA TYR A 201 -17.55 -3.91 7.13
C TYR A 201 -16.68 -3.03 6.22
N PRO A 202 -15.67 -2.31 6.74
CA PRO A 202 -14.88 -1.38 5.93
C PRO A 202 -13.94 -2.06 4.93
N GLY A 203 -13.54 -3.31 5.20
CA GLY A 203 -12.68 -4.09 4.31
C GLY A 203 -13.46 -4.75 3.17
N GLU A 204 -14.04 -3.93 2.29
CA GLU A 204 -14.96 -4.36 1.22
C GLU A 204 -14.42 -5.50 0.35
N PHE A 205 -13.10 -5.54 0.11
CA PHE A 205 -12.48 -6.57 -0.73
C PHE A 205 -12.73 -8.01 -0.24
N ILE A 206 -13.03 -8.21 1.05
CA ILE A 206 -13.32 -9.53 1.63
C ILE A 206 -14.65 -10.11 1.10
N TYR A 207 -15.58 -9.27 0.63
CA TYR A 207 -16.82 -9.72 0.00
C TYR A 207 -16.63 -10.24 -1.42
N TYR A 208 -15.40 -10.23 -1.96
CA TYR A 208 -15.06 -10.72 -3.30
C TYR A 208 -14.13 -11.94 -3.16
N PRO A 209 -14.68 -13.16 -3.06
CA PRO A 209 -13.91 -14.38 -2.80
C PRO A 209 -12.73 -14.60 -3.74
N GLU A 210 -12.89 -14.26 -5.03
CA GLU A 210 -11.87 -14.39 -6.07
C GLU A 210 -10.63 -13.54 -5.75
N LYS A 211 -10.84 -12.33 -5.21
CA LYS A 211 -9.74 -11.44 -4.80
C LYS A 211 -8.98 -12.02 -3.61
N VAL A 212 -9.70 -12.54 -2.61
CA VAL A 212 -9.10 -13.16 -1.42
C VAL A 212 -8.32 -14.42 -1.81
N GLU A 213 -8.92 -15.27 -2.63
CA GLU A 213 -8.28 -16.50 -3.14
C GLU A 213 -6.99 -16.16 -3.91
N ALA A 214 -7.06 -15.17 -4.82
CA ALA A 214 -5.91 -14.74 -5.60
C ALA A 214 -4.79 -14.18 -4.72
N GLN A 215 -5.10 -13.40 -3.68
CA GLN A 215 -4.09 -12.90 -2.73
C GLN A 215 -3.42 -14.04 -1.95
N GLN A 216 -4.19 -15.04 -1.49
CA GLN A 216 -3.61 -16.20 -0.81
C GLN A 216 -2.73 -17.04 -1.74
N ARG A 217 -3.19 -17.30 -2.97
CA ARG A 217 -2.40 -18.05 -3.98
C ARG A 217 -1.14 -17.29 -4.39
N ALA A 218 -1.19 -15.96 -4.45
CA ALA A 218 -0.02 -15.13 -4.74
C ALA A 218 0.93 -14.98 -3.54
N GLY A 219 0.66 -15.59 -2.38
CA GLY A 219 1.46 -15.40 -1.18
C GLY A 219 1.46 -13.96 -0.65
N LEU A 220 0.47 -13.15 -1.07
CA LEU A 220 0.25 -11.78 -0.62
C LEU A 220 -0.66 -11.71 0.60
N MET A 221 -1.33 -12.82 0.94
CA MET A 221 -2.15 -12.96 2.13
C MET A 221 -1.97 -14.34 2.73
N LYS A 222 -1.90 -14.40 4.06
CA LYS A 222 -2.05 -15.64 4.83
C LYS A 222 -3.16 -15.47 5.85
N SER A 223 -4.21 -16.25 5.70
CA SER A 223 -5.38 -16.19 6.57
C SER A 223 -5.40 -17.32 7.59
N TYR A 224 -5.92 -17.01 8.77
CA TYR A 224 -6.12 -17.93 9.89
C TYR A 224 -7.58 -17.89 10.27
N VAL A 225 -8.16 -19.06 10.50
CA VAL A 225 -9.58 -19.19 10.82
C VAL A 225 -9.80 -19.96 12.10
N ALA A 226 -10.88 -19.63 12.79
CA ALA A 226 -11.43 -20.44 13.86
C ALA A 226 -12.68 -21.18 13.35
N CYS A 227 -12.77 -22.48 13.61
CA CYS A 227 -13.89 -23.33 13.22
C CYS A 227 -14.54 -23.97 14.46
N ASN A 228 -15.87 -24.02 14.48
CA ASN A 228 -16.59 -24.83 15.47
C ASN A 228 -16.64 -26.31 15.06
N GLN A 229 -17.24 -27.16 15.91
CA GLN A 229 -17.37 -28.61 15.68
C GLN A 229 -18.14 -28.98 14.41
N ARG A 230 -18.97 -28.07 13.86
CA ARG A 230 -19.72 -28.26 12.61
C ARG A 230 -18.91 -27.87 11.38
N GLY A 231 -17.67 -27.40 11.55
CA GLY A 231 -16.81 -26.92 10.46
C GLY A 231 -17.14 -25.50 9.99
N GLU A 232 -18.06 -24.80 10.65
CA GLU A 232 -18.43 -23.42 10.33
C GLU A 232 -17.32 -22.46 10.77
N LEU A 233 -16.94 -21.53 9.89
CA LEU A 233 -16.00 -20.47 10.22
C LEU A 233 -16.66 -19.48 11.19
N ILE A 234 -16.00 -19.19 12.30
CA ILE A 234 -16.50 -18.33 13.40
C ILE A 234 -15.48 -17.25 13.81
N GLY A 235 -14.32 -17.23 13.16
CA GLY A 235 -13.31 -16.20 13.32
C GLY A 235 -12.33 -16.21 12.17
N HIS A 236 -11.75 -15.05 11.89
CA HIS A 236 -10.73 -14.85 10.86
C HIS A 236 -9.70 -13.81 11.30
N LEU A 237 -8.46 -13.98 10.85
CA LEU A 237 -7.37 -13.01 10.93
C LEU A 237 -6.49 -13.15 9.69
N ALA A 238 -6.10 -12.04 9.06
CA ALA A 238 -5.17 -12.07 7.91
C ALA A 238 -3.83 -11.42 8.25
N MET A 239 -2.78 -11.97 7.62
CA MET A 239 -1.46 -11.37 7.47
C MET A 239 -1.27 -11.01 5.99
N THR A 240 -1.17 -9.72 5.68
CA THR A 240 -1.04 -9.20 4.32
C THR A 240 0.40 -8.76 4.06
N PHE A 241 0.97 -9.21 2.95
CA PHE A 241 2.34 -8.92 2.56
C PHE A 241 2.35 -7.78 1.54
N PRO A 242 3.14 -6.71 1.75
CA PRO A 242 3.23 -5.61 0.78
C PRO A 242 3.88 -6.06 -0.54
N ARG A 243 4.69 -7.12 -0.48
CA ARG A 243 5.31 -7.82 -1.61
C ARG A 243 5.68 -9.24 -1.19
N PRO A 244 5.83 -10.18 -2.15
CA PRO A 244 6.35 -11.51 -1.84
C PRO A 244 7.72 -11.41 -1.15
N GLY A 245 7.91 -12.20 -0.08
CA GLY A 245 9.15 -12.22 0.69
C GLY A 245 9.41 -10.98 1.57
N ALA A 246 8.39 -10.14 1.83
CA ALA A 246 8.52 -9.07 2.80
C ALA A 246 8.83 -9.60 4.20
N LYS A 247 9.77 -8.96 4.91
CA LYS A 247 10.14 -9.30 6.30
C LYS A 247 9.14 -8.77 7.32
N VAL A 248 8.31 -7.81 6.91
CA VAL A 248 7.30 -7.18 7.75
C VAL A 248 5.96 -7.26 7.04
N VAL A 249 4.94 -7.67 7.81
CA VAL A 249 3.59 -7.92 7.30
C VAL A 249 2.57 -7.10 8.06
N GLU A 250 1.47 -6.77 7.38
CA GLU A 250 0.32 -6.16 8.02
C GLU A 250 -0.54 -7.24 8.66
N SER A 251 -0.87 -7.12 9.95
CA SER A 251 -1.95 -7.87 10.56
C SER A 251 -3.23 -7.03 10.52
N GLY A 252 -4.23 -7.54 9.81
CA GLY A 252 -5.49 -6.86 9.57
C GLY A 252 -6.66 -7.83 9.43
N GLN A 253 -7.82 -7.27 9.05
CA GLN A 253 -9.04 -7.99 8.69
C GLN A 253 -9.48 -9.04 9.73
N ALA A 254 -9.39 -8.67 11.01
CA ALA A 254 -9.80 -9.50 12.12
C ALA A 254 -11.32 -9.52 12.29
N VAL A 255 -11.90 -10.72 12.36
CA VAL A 255 -13.33 -10.93 12.53
C VAL A 255 -13.56 -12.02 13.57
N VAL A 256 -14.48 -11.77 14.49
CA VAL A 256 -14.94 -12.76 15.47
C VAL A 256 -16.46 -12.74 15.45
N ASP A 257 -17.05 -13.91 15.24
CA ASP A 257 -18.50 -14.08 15.28
C ASP A 257 -19.06 -13.64 16.65
N PRO A 258 -20.08 -12.76 16.70
CA PRO A 258 -20.67 -12.29 17.96
C PRO A 258 -21.07 -13.40 18.92
N ARG A 259 -21.55 -14.54 18.40
CA ARG A 259 -21.94 -15.71 19.19
C ARG A 259 -20.76 -16.28 19.97
N TYR A 260 -19.54 -16.13 19.44
CA TYR A 260 -18.31 -16.71 19.99
C TYR A 260 -17.41 -15.68 20.68
N GLN A 261 -17.89 -14.46 20.92
CA GLN A 261 -17.17 -13.49 21.74
C GLN A 261 -16.92 -14.04 23.16
N GLY A 262 -15.73 -13.76 23.71
CA GLY A 262 -15.30 -14.28 25.01
C GLY A 262 -14.49 -15.58 24.97
N HIS A 263 -14.39 -16.25 23.81
CA HIS A 263 -13.58 -17.47 23.65
C HIS A 263 -12.10 -17.20 23.31
N GLY A 264 -11.65 -15.94 23.38
CA GLY A 264 -10.26 -15.56 23.08
C GLY A 264 -9.80 -15.82 21.64
N LEU A 265 -10.73 -15.93 20.67
CA LEU A 265 -10.42 -16.38 19.30
C LEU A 265 -9.37 -15.52 18.60
N PHE A 266 -9.46 -14.20 18.73
CA PHE A 266 -8.49 -13.27 18.15
C PHE A 266 -7.07 -13.56 18.67
N GLN A 267 -6.90 -13.68 19.99
CA GLN A 267 -5.61 -13.98 20.61
C GLN A 267 -5.06 -15.33 20.13
N ARG A 268 -5.91 -16.36 20.07
CA ARG A 268 -5.53 -17.70 19.61
C ARG A 268 -5.04 -17.69 18.16
N MET A 269 -5.79 -17.08 17.25
CA MET A 269 -5.40 -16.95 15.84
C MET A 269 -4.15 -16.09 15.68
N LYS A 270 -4.00 -15.00 16.45
CA LYS A 270 -2.85 -14.10 16.34
C LYS A 270 -1.56 -14.72 16.86
N LEU A 271 -1.62 -15.51 17.94
CA LEU A 271 -0.47 -16.30 18.41
C LEU A 271 -0.02 -17.32 17.36
N GLN A 272 -0.97 -18.07 16.79
CA GLN A 272 -0.66 -19.02 15.72
C GLN A 272 -0.06 -18.32 14.50
N ALA A 273 -0.63 -17.18 14.09
CA ALA A 273 -0.13 -16.41 12.97
C ALA A 273 1.27 -15.85 13.23
N ARG A 274 1.56 -15.37 14.44
CA ARG A 274 2.90 -14.90 14.84
C ARG A 274 3.93 -16.03 14.72
N ASP A 275 3.62 -17.20 15.25
CA ASP A 275 4.54 -18.34 15.24
C ASP A 275 4.82 -18.82 13.81
N ASP A 276 3.80 -18.85 12.96
CA ASP A 276 3.95 -19.14 11.53
C ASP A 276 4.74 -18.05 10.79
N MET A 277 4.52 -16.77 11.11
CA MET A 277 5.27 -15.66 10.51
C MET A 277 6.76 -15.76 10.86
N ALA A 278 7.08 -16.03 12.13
CA ALA A 278 8.44 -16.29 12.59
C ALA A 278 9.08 -17.47 11.83
N ALA A 279 8.34 -18.57 11.61
CA ALA A 279 8.84 -19.71 10.83
C ALA A 279 9.16 -19.34 9.36
N HIS A 280 8.53 -18.29 8.82
CA HIS A 280 8.76 -17.79 7.46
C HIS A 280 9.73 -16.58 7.41
N GLN A 281 10.53 -16.36 8.46
CA GLN A 281 11.51 -15.27 8.54
C GLN A 281 10.89 -13.87 8.46
N VAL A 282 9.61 -13.74 8.84
CA VAL A 282 8.99 -12.44 9.09
C VAL A 282 9.43 -11.97 10.47
N VAL A 283 10.05 -10.80 10.54
CA VAL A 283 10.63 -10.22 11.76
C VAL A 283 9.67 -9.28 12.48
N GLY A 284 8.66 -8.78 11.79
CA GLY A 284 7.73 -7.79 12.31
C GLY A 284 6.31 -7.93 11.77
N ILE A 285 5.36 -7.56 12.60
CA ILE A 285 3.94 -7.48 12.24
C ILE A 285 3.47 -6.09 12.62
N TYR A 286 3.05 -5.28 11.64
CA TYR A 286 2.42 -3.99 11.93
C TYR A 286 0.89 -4.09 11.79
N SER A 287 0.16 -3.18 12.41
CA SER A 287 -1.30 -3.09 12.29
C SER A 287 -1.72 -1.63 12.19
N GLU A 288 -2.70 -1.37 11.33
CA GLU A 288 -3.34 -0.07 11.18
C GLU A 288 -4.63 -0.06 12.01
N ALA A 289 -4.54 0.42 13.25
CA ALA A 289 -5.70 0.50 14.13
C ALA A 289 -6.44 1.81 13.94
N VAL A 290 -7.76 1.74 13.80
CA VAL A 290 -8.63 2.94 13.78
C VAL A 290 -8.44 3.77 15.06
N THR A 291 -8.62 5.08 14.94
CA THR A 291 -8.50 6.03 16.05
C THR A 291 -9.82 6.58 16.55
N VAL A 292 -10.95 6.20 15.95
CA VAL A 292 -12.29 6.55 16.45
C VAL A 292 -12.64 5.90 17.80
N HIS A 293 -11.91 4.86 18.18
CA HIS A 293 -11.98 4.23 19.50
C HIS A 293 -10.67 3.48 19.83
N PRO A 294 -10.29 3.29 21.10
CA PRO A 294 -9.02 2.67 21.48
C PRO A 294 -9.04 1.12 21.52
N TYR A 295 -10.17 0.47 21.24
CA TYR A 295 -10.33 -0.97 21.52
C TYR A 295 -9.37 -1.89 20.76
N SER A 296 -9.23 -1.70 19.44
CA SER A 296 -8.32 -2.47 18.59
C SER A 296 -6.85 -2.20 18.90
N GLN A 297 -6.53 -0.98 19.34
CA GLN A 297 -5.21 -0.58 19.79
C GLN A 297 -4.85 -1.34 21.08
N LYS A 298 -5.73 -1.32 22.11
CA LYS A 298 -5.53 -2.05 23.38
C LYS A 298 -5.24 -3.53 23.16
N GLY A 299 -6.04 -4.19 22.32
CA GLY A 299 -5.83 -5.59 22.01
C GLY A 299 -4.45 -5.87 21.43
N SER A 300 -3.92 -4.95 20.61
CA SER A 300 -2.56 -5.05 20.04
C SER A 300 -1.47 -4.82 21.09
N LEU A 301 -1.65 -3.82 21.96
CA LEU A 301 -0.72 -3.52 23.07
C LEU A 301 -0.63 -4.67 24.07
N ASP A 302 -1.75 -5.32 24.41
CA ASP A 302 -1.79 -6.47 25.32
C ASP A 302 -0.97 -7.67 24.80
N MET A 303 -0.71 -7.71 23.49
CA MET A 303 0.15 -8.73 22.86
C MET A 303 1.62 -8.31 22.74
N GLY A 304 1.99 -7.14 23.29
CA GLY A 304 3.36 -6.60 23.23
C GLY A 304 3.66 -5.81 21.96
N ALA A 305 2.64 -5.32 21.26
CA ALA A 305 2.85 -4.32 20.21
C ALA A 305 3.09 -2.94 20.84
N HIS A 306 3.75 -2.05 20.11
CA HIS A 306 3.98 -0.66 20.50
C HIS A 306 3.51 0.29 19.41
N GLU A 307 3.00 1.46 19.78
CA GLU A 307 2.71 2.51 18.80
C GLU A 307 4.01 3.04 18.19
N VAL A 308 4.07 3.10 16.85
CA VAL A 308 5.25 3.56 16.10
C VAL A 308 4.93 4.71 15.14
N GLY A 309 3.66 5.12 15.05
CA GLY A 309 3.25 6.27 14.27
C GLY A 309 1.75 6.50 14.22
N PHE A 310 1.36 7.64 13.64
CA PHE A 310 -0.02 7.97 13.31
C PHE A 310 -0.06 8.60 11.91
N LEU A 311 -0.87 8.03 11.02
CA LEU A 311 -1.16 8.66 9.73
C LEU A 311 -2.47 9.42 9.85
N LEU A 312 -2.39 10.73 9.68
CA LEU A 312 -3.53 11.63 9.86
C LEU A 312 -4.38 11.67 8.60
N GLY A 313 -5.71 11.60 8.77
CA GLY A 313 -6.65 11.66 7.64
C GLY A 313 -6.49 10.52 6.63
N TYR A 314 -5.92 9.39 7.06
CA TYR A 314 -5.60 8.25 6.22
C TYR A 314 -6.83 7.70 5.48
N THR A 315 -7.88 7.26 6.18
CA THR A 315 -9.06 6.69 5.52
C THR A 315 -9.92 7.81 4.93
N SER A 316 -10.37 7.66 3.68
CA SER A 316 -11.25 8.65 3.04
C SER A 316 -12.58 8.76 3.78
N GLY A 317 -13.12 9.98 3.89
CA GLY A 317 -14.41 10.19 4.54
C GLY A 317 -15.56 9.44 3.85
N THR A 318 -15.41 9.11 2.56
CA THR A 318 -16.40 8.34 1.79
C THR A 318 -16.51 6.88 2.22
N VAL A 319 -15.58 6.37 3.03
CA VAL A 319 -15.75 5.08 3.73
C VAL A 319 -16.79 5.27 4.83
N SER A 320 -18.03 5.05 4.45
CA SER A 320 -19.18 5.11 5.35
C SER A 320 -19.10 3.99 6.39
N PHE A 321 -18.64 4.31 7.60
CA PHE A 321 -19.10 3.60 8.79
C PHE A 321 -20.57 3.95 8.98
N ARG A 322 -21.47 3.08 8.49
CA ARG A 322 -22.91 3.35 8.32
C ARG A 322 -23.71 3.48 9.64
N ASN A 323 -23.05 3.91 10.73
CA ASN A 323 -23.61 4.15 12.07
C ASN A 323 -23.09 5.45 12.75
N ILE A 324 -22.51 6.39 12.01
CA ILE A 324 -22.21 7.74 12.51
C ILE A 324 -23.20 8.71 11.87
N SER A 325 -23.87 9.52 12.70
CA SER A 325 -24.96 10.44 12.34
C SER A 325 -24.74 11.20 11.02
N GLU A 326 -25.73 11.19 10.13
CA GLU A 326 -25.78 11.87 8.82
C GLU A 326 -25.63 13.40 8.87
N SER A 327 -25.47 14.00 10.06
CA SER A 327 -25.44 15.46 10.25
C SER A 327 -24.05 16.10 10.08
N GLU A 328 -22.97 15.33 9.95
CA GLU A 328 -21.62 15.85 9.73
C GLU A 328 -21.06 15.35 8.41
N ARG A 329 -20.40 16.23 7.63
CA ARG A 329 -19.69 15.82 6.42
C ARG A 329 -18.75 14.65 6.78
N PRO A 330 -18.68 13.58 5.98
CA PRO A 330 -17.82 12.46 6.30
C PRO A 330 -16.36 12.94 6.36
N ARG A 331 -15.77 12.97 7.56
CA ARG A 331 -14.40 13.40 7.79
C ARG A 331 -13.44 12.24 7.55
N ARG A 332 -12.26 12.55 7.03
CA ARG A 332 -11.17 11.58 6.93
C ARG A 332 -10.76 11.12 8.33
N GLN A 333 -10.44 9.83 8.47
CA GLN A 333 -10.07 9.24 9.76
C GLN A 333 -8.58 8.92 9.84
N SER A 334 -8.00 9.14 11.01
CA SER A 334 -6.60 8.82 11.29
C SER A 334 -6.44 7.36 11.72
N VAL A 335 -5.26 6.79 11.50
CA VAL A 335 -4.90 5.43 11.96
C VAL A 335 -3.65 5.46 12.82
N ALA A 336 -3.63 4.61 13.85
CA ALA A 336 -2.47 4.34 14.67
C ALA A 336 -1.71 3.14 14.09
N PHE A 337 -0.42 3.31 13.87
CA PHE A 337 0.49 2.22 13.49
C PHE A 337 1.01 1.56 14.76
N LEU A 338 0.69 0.28 14.95
CA LEU A 338 1.26 -0.53 16.01
C LEU A 338 2.21 -1.56 15.42
N TYR A 339 3.34 -1.81 16.06
CA TYR A 339 4.35 -2.76 15.61
C TYR A 339 4.59 -3.82 16.69
N LEU A 340 4.48 -5.08 16.29
CA LEU A 340 4.79 -6.26 17.09
C LEU A 340 6.03 -6.94 16.54
N THR A 341 7.05 -7.07 17.38
CA THR A 341 8.28 -7.82 17.07
C THR A 341 7.99 -9.32 17.06
N ALA A 342 8.22 -9.98 15.92
CA ALA A 342 8.00 -11.42 15.77
C ALA A 342 9.31 -12.22 15.93
N LEU A 343 10.43 -11.67 15.46
CA LEU A 343 11.78 -12.22 15.64
C LEU A 343 12.73 -11.11 16.08
N ALA A 344 13.86 -11.49 16.69
CA ALA A 344 14.91 -10.53 17.01
C ALA A 344 15.44 -9.85 15.75
N HIS A 345 15.56 -8.52 15.83
CA HIS A 345 16.15 -7.72 14.77
C HIS A 345 17.67 -7.73 14.86
N GLU A 346 18.33 -7.83 13.71
CA GLU A 346 19.77 -7.62 13.64
C GLU A 346 20.09 -6.14 13.94
N PRO A 347 21.17 -5.86 14.70
CA PRO A 347 21.65 -4.49 14.88
C PRO A 347 21.99 -3.84 13.54
N ALA A 348 21.48 -2.64 13.31
CA ALA A 348 21.70 -1.89 12.08
C ALA A 348 21.93 -0.40 12.37
N THR A 349 22.63 0.29 11.46
CA THR A 349 22.78 1.75 11.52
C THR A 349 21.62 2.42 10.81
N VAL A 350 21.07 3.48 11.41
CA VAL A 350 19.97 4.26 10.83
C VAL A 350 20.32 5.75 10.79
N PHE A 351 20.12 6.36 9.64
CA PHE A 351 20.40 7.77 9.35
C PHE A 351 19.12 8.59 9.50
N LEU A 352 18.88 9.10 10.71
CA LEU A 352 17.63 9.79 11.05
C LEU A 352 17.71 11.31 10.87
N PRO A 353 16.62 11.98 10.45
CA PRO A 353 16.54 13.44 10.48
C PRO A 353 16.74 13.94 11.91
N ALA A 354 17.48 15.04 12.08
CA ALA A 354 17.87 15.50 13.40
C ALA A 354 16.68 15.78 14.33
N PRO A 355 15.56 16.38 13.87
CA PRO A 355 14.37 16.61 14.69
C PRO A 355 13.68 15.34 15.20
N TYR A 356 13.92 14.17 14.59
CA TYR A 356 13.23 12.93 14.93
C TYR A 356 14.06 11.94 15.74
N ARG A 357 15.28 12.30 16.15
CA ARG A 357 16.20 11.40 16.86
C ARG A 357 15.61 10.87 18.15
N ASP A 358 15.22 11.78 19.05
CA ASP A 358 14.75 11.40 20.38
C ASP A 358 13.44 10.61 20.30
N LEU A 359 12.55 11.02 19.39
CA LEU A 359 11.31 10.30 19.11
C LEU A 359 11.57 8.88 18.61
N ALA A 360 12.45 8.72 17.62
CA ALA A 360 12.80 7.43 17.06
C ALA A 360 13.53 6.53 18.06
N GLN A 361 14.43 7.10 18.87
CA GLN A 361 15.11 6.40 19.95
C GLN A 361 14.09 5.82 20.95
N GLY A 362 13.10 6.62 21.37
CA GLY A 362 12.01 6.15 22.24
C GLY A 362 11.19 5.01 21.61
N ILE A 363 10.95 5.07 20.30
CA ILE A 363 10.26 3.99 19.56
C ILE A 363 11.11 2.70 19.53
N TYR A 364 12.42 2.81 19.27
CA TYR A 364 13.32 1.66 19.27
C TYR A 364 13.46 1.03 20.67
N GLU A 365 13.57 1.85 21.71
CA GLU A 365 13.60 1.39 23.10
C GLU A 365 12.30 0.68 23.48
N ALA A 366 11.14 1.23 23.13
CA ALA A 366 9.85 0.62 23.40
C ALA A 366 9.70 -0.73 22.68
N THR A 367 10.10 -0.81 21.41
CA THR A 367 10.00 -2.04 20.61
C THR A 367 11.10 -3.07 20.90
N GLY A 368 12.11 -2.72 21.70
CA GLY A 368 13.27 -3.56 22.00
C GLY A 368 14.23 -3.74 20.81
N ILE A 369 14.10 -2.93 19.76
CA ILE A 369 14.88 -3.05 18.52
C ILE A 369 16.17 -2.26 18.65
N GLN A 370 17.30 -2.94 18.45
CA GLN A 370 18.61 -2.31 18.59
C GLN A 370 19.03 -1.63 17.28
N ARG A 371 19.31 -0.32 17.35
CA ARG A 371 19.83 0.49 16.25
C ARG A 371 20.95 1.40 16.69
N ILE A 372 21.92 1.59 15.80
CA ILE A 372 22.93 2.65 15.93
C ILE A 372 22.36 3.89 15.24
N VAL A 373 21.78 4.80 16.02
CA VAL A 373 21.17 6.04 15.51
C VAL A 373 22.26 7.06 15.20
N THR A 374 22.41 7.41 13.92
CA THR A 374 23.41 8.39 13.44
C THR A 374 22.76 9.57 12.73
N SER A 375 23.41 10.74 12.78
CA SER A 375 23.09 11.92 11.96
C SER A 375 24.14 12.10 10.91
N ASP A 376 23.68 12.22 9.68
CA ASP A 376 24.39 12.75 8.55
C ASP A 376 24.28 14.29 8.45
N ARG A 377 23.92 14.98 9.55
CA ARG A 377 23.73 16.44 9.58
C ARG A 377 24.95 17.16 8.99
N GLY A 378 24.74 17.89 7.89
CA GLY A 378 25.81 18.65 7.24
C GLY A 378 26.79 17.82 6.41
N ALA A 379 26.61 16.50 6.32
CA ALA A 379 27.18 15.74 5.22
C ALA A 379 26.44 16.18 3.96
N GLY A 380 27.10 16.95 3.09
CA GLY A 380 26.54 17.24 1.78
C GLY A 380 26.24 15.94 1.01
N PRO A 381 25.64 16.01 -0.18
CA PRO A 381 25.38 14.84 -1.03
C PRO A 381 26.67 14.13 -1.54
N ALA A 382 27.83 14.44 -0.95
CA ALA A 382 29.11 13.83 -1.23
C ALA A 382 29.04 12.32 -1.00
N GLY A 383 29.20 11.56 -2.08
CA GLY A 383 29.12 10.10 -2.09
C GLY A 383 27.79 9.53 -2.58
N LEU A 384 26.75 10.36 -2.77
CA LEU A 384 25.51 9.93 -3.42
C LEU A 384 25.66 9.92 -4.95
N PRO A 385 25.03 8.95 -5.65
CA PRO A 385 24.93 8.98 -7.11
C PRO A 385 24.17 10.23 -7.57
N ALA A 386 24.47 10.71 -8.78
CA ALA A 386 23.86 11.93 -9.32
C ALA A 386 22.32 11.84 -9.34
N ALA A 387 21.78 10.68 -9.75
CA ALA A 387 20.35 10.40 -9.82
C ALA A 387 19.95 9.31 -8.82
N GLY A 388 18.87 9.56 -8.08
CA GLY A 388 18.22 8.59 -7.21
C GLY A 388 17.16 7.78 -7.94
N HIS A 389 16.61 6.77 -7.25
CA HIS A 389 15.47 6.00 -7.74
C HIS A 389 14.27 6.29 -6.86
N LEU A 390 13.17 6.68 -7.49
CA LEU A 390 11.93 7.05 -6.83
C LEU A 390 10.78 6.26 -7.45
N THR A 391 9.97 5.67 -6.59
CA THR A 391 8.69 5.07 -6.96
C THR A 391 7.54 5.94 -6.45
N VAL A 392 6.66 6.39 -7.34
CA VAL A 392 5.43 7.12 -6.98
C VAL A 392 4.24 6.21 -7.19
N SER A 393 3.54 5.88 -6.10
CA SER A 393 2.33 5.06 -6.13
C SER A 393 1.10 5.90 -5.81
N LEU A 394 0.16 5.95 -6.74
CA LEU A 394 -1.12 6.65 -6.59
C LEU A 394 -2.24 5.68 -6.23
N ARG A 395 -3.08 6.09 -5.26
CA ARG A 395 -4.29 5.39 -4.82
C ARG A 395 -5.50 6.32 -4.95
N PRO A 396 -6.15 6.37 -6.13
CA PRO A 396 -7.29 7.27 -6.37
C PRO A 396 -8.47 7.01 -5.44
N ASP A 397 -8.74 5.74 -5.09
CA ASP A 397 -9.80 5.30 -4.18
C ASP A 397 -9.70 5.93 -2.77
N HIS A 398 -8.47 6.14 -2.30
CA HIS A 398 -8.18 6.77 -1.02
C HIS A 398 -7.77 8.23 -1.15
N ASN A 399 -7.66 8.77 -2.38
CA ASN A 399 -7.05 10.07 -2.71
C ASN A 399 -5.69 10.27 -2.01
N GLN A 400 -4.79 9.28 -2.16
CA GLN A 400 -3.47 9.25 -1.54
C GLN A 400 -2.35 9.03 -2.56
N ALA A 401 -1.15 9.49 -2.21
CA ALA A 401 0.09 9.16 -2.91
C ALA A 401 1.19 8.76 -1.93
N ILE A 402 2.02 7.78 -2.32
CA ILE A 402 3.24 7.41 -1.59
C ILE A 402 4.42 7.55 -2.55
N LEU A 403 5.40 8.36 -2.17
CA LEU A 403 6.70 8.52 -2.83
C LEU A 403 7.72 7.68 -2.06
N THR A 404 8.11 6.54 -2.59
CA THR A 404 9.11 5.66 -1.98
C THR A 404 10.47 5.94 -2.58
N VAL A 405 11.42 6.38 -1.75
CA VAL A 405 12.82 6.54 -2.15
C VAL A 405 13.47 5.16 -2.11
N ASP A 406 13.73 4.58 -3.27
CA ASP A 406 14.37 3.26 -3.38
C ASP A 406 15.90 3.40 -3.26
N VAL A 407 16.47 4.43 -3.89
CA VAL A 407 17.89 4.77 -3.83
C VAL A 407 18.04 6.28 -3.72
N LEU A 408 18.80 6.77 -2.73
CA LEU A 408 19.10 8.18 -2.63
C LEU A 408 20.08 8.62 -3.71
N GLY A 409 19.79 9.75 -4.34
CA GLY A 409 20.69 10.47 -5.22
C GLY A 409 20.69 11.98 -4.92
N GLN A 410 21.59 12.70 -5.59
CA GLN A 410 21.74 14.15 -5.38
C GLN A 410 20.47 14.93 -5.79
N ASP A 411 19.70 14.39 -6.73
CA ASP A 411 18.45 14.95 -7.25
C ASP A 411 17.19 14.53 -6.48
N SER A 412 17.29 13.64 -5.47
CA SER A 412 16.10 13.07 -4.82
C SER A 412 15.19 14.13 -4.20
N LEU A 413 15.76 15.19 -3.60
CA LEU A 413 14.97 16.30 -3.07
C LEU A 413 14.22 17.05 -4.17
N ASP A 414 14.88 17.30 -5.31
CA ASP A 414 14.28 18.02 -6.44
C ASP A 414 13.19 17.21 -7.13
N SER A 415 13.40 15.90 -7.24
CA SER A 415 12.41 14.94 -7.74
C SER A 415 11.17 14.92 -6.83
N ILE A 416 11.35 14.74 -5.52
CA ILE A 416 10.24 14.76 -4.55
C ILE A 416 9.51 16.10 -4.56
N ARG A 417 10.24 17.23 -4.63
CA ARG A 417 9.64 18.57 -4.69
C ARG A 417 8.77 18.77 -5.92
N SER A 418 9.21 18.26 -7.08
CA SER A 418 8.44 18.33 -8.33
C SER A 418 7.15 17.53 -8.20
N HIS A 419 7.24 16.27 -7.77
CA HIS A 419 6.05 15.43 -7.54
C HIS A 419 5.10 15.97 -6.49
N LEU A 420 5.61 16.52 -5.36
CA LEU A 420 4.78 17.15 -4.35
C LEU A 420 3.96 18.29 -4.96
N HIS A 421 4.58 19.13 -5.79
CA HIS A 421 3.88 20.24 -6.45
C HIS A 421 2.75 19.73 -7.35
N GLU A 422 2.99 18.69 -8.15
CA GLU A 422 1.97 18.10 -9.03
C GLU A 422 0.81 17.49 -8.25
N LEU A 423 1.13 16.67 -7.25
CA LEU A 423 0.12 16.02 -6.41
C LEU A 423 -0.75 17.06 -5.69
N ARG A 424 -0.17 18.19 -5.31
CA ARG A 424 -0.92 19.34 -4.76
C ARG A 424 -1.88 19.94 -5.79
N LEU A 425 -1.43 20.18 -7.02
CA LEU A 425 -2.26 20.68 -8.12
C LEU A 425 -3.40 19.71 -8.48
N GLN A 426 -3.14 18.40 -8.39
CA GLN A 426 -4.11 17.33 -8.60
C GLN A 426 -5.06 17.12 -7.42
N ARG A 427 -4.88 17.87 -6.33
CA ARG A 427 -5.69 17.80 -5.09
C ARG A 427 -5.65 16.40 -4.45
N VAL A 428 -4.48 15.77 -4.47
CA VAL A 428 -4.23 14.59 -3.64
C VAL A 428 -4.20 15.03 -2.19
N ASP A 429 -5.05 14.43 -1.35
CA ASP A 429 -5.30 14.87 0.03
C ASP A 429 -4.12 14.55 0.95
N CYS A 430 -3.67 13.30 0.93
CA CYS A 430 -2.59 12.82 1.80
C CYS A 430 -1.45 12.28 0.95
N ILE A 431 -0.27 12.87 1.12
CA ILE A 431 0.94 12.55 0.38
C ILE A 431 1.98 12.06 1.38
N TYR A 432 2.56 10.89 1.13
CA TYR A 432 3.54 10.27 2.01
C TYR A 432 4.89 10.15 1.32
N VAL A 433 5.98 10.23 2.08
CA VAL A 433 7.32 9.89 1.61
C VAL A 433 7.87 8.77 2.48
N ASP A 434 8.25 7.65 1.87
CA ASP A 434 8.96 6.56 2.53
C ASP A 434 10.46 6.75 2.34
N LEU A 435 11.14 7.11 3.43
CA LEU A 435 12.57 7.36 3.46
C LEU A 435 13.33 6.13 4.00
N PRO A 436 14.27 5.54 3.24
CA PRO A 436 15.01 4.35 3.66
C PRO A 436 16.15 4.73 4.62
N LEU A 437 15.96 4.49 5.91
CA LEU A 437 16.90 4.92 6.94
C LEU A 437 18.24 4.17 6.95
N ALA A 438 18.34 3.06 6.22
CA ALA A 438 19.59 2.32 6.07
C ALA A 438 20.60 3.04 5.16
N GLN A 439 20.17 4.03 4.37
CA GLN A 439 21.01 4.73 3.41
C GLN A 439 21.58 6.02 4.00
N ALA A 440 22.89 6.23 3.84
CA ALA A 440 23.52 7.52 4.15
C ALA A 440 22.86 8.63 3.32
N GLY A 441 22.69 9.82 3.89
CA GLY A 441 21.96 10.92 3.26
C GLY A 441 20.48 10.97 3.63
N ALA A 442 19.91 9.91 4.22
CA ALA A 442 18.49 9.87 4.57
C ALA A 442 18.12 10.94 5.60
N GLY A 443 18.91 11.13 6.66
CA GLY A 443 18.61 12.14 7.67
C GLY A 443 18.68 13.56 7.11
N THR A 444 19.65 13.85 6.24
CA THR A 444 19.74 15.13 5.53
C THR A 444 18.55 15.36 4.62
N LEU A 445 18.17 14.36 3.82
CA LEU A 445 16.99 14.44 2.95
C LEU A 445 15.73 14.69 3.78
N GLY A 446 15.52 13.95 4.88
CA GLY A 446 14.36 14.14 5.75
C GLY A 446 14.33 15.51 6.43
N ASP A 447 15.48 16.07 6.83
CA ASP A 447 15.57 17.47 7.31
C ASP A 447 15.06 18.44 6.23
N ARG A 448 15.46 18.25 4.97
CA ARG A 448 14.99 19.08 3.83
C ARG A 448 13.53 18.86 3.47
N LEU A 449 13.01 17.64 3.62
CA LEU A 449 11.59 17.35 3.38
C LEU A 449 10.69 18.07 4.37
N ARG A 450 11.15 18.27 5.62
CA ARG A 450 10.42 19.10 6.58
C ARG A 450 10.25 20.55 6.13
N GLU A 451 11.26 21.11 5.46
CA GLU A 451 11.16 22.46 4.86
C GLU A 451 10.12 22.53 3.73
N LEU A 452 9.75 21.38 3.14
CA LEU A 452 8.66 21.29 2.16
C LEU A 452 7.28 21.08 2.79
N GLY A 453 7.19 21.05 4.13
CA GLY A 453 5.94 20.86 4.87
C GLY A 453 5.63 19.40 5.22
N PHE A 454 6.54 18.45 4.98
CA PHE A 454 6.38 17.08 5.47
C PHE A 454 6.65 17.01 6.98
N PHE A 455 5.89 16.20 7.70
CA PHE A 455 6.06 15.96 9.13
C PHE A 455 6.03 14.47 9.45
N PHE A 456 6.32 14.10 10.71
CA PHE A 456 6.42 12.70 11.11
C PHE A 456 5.09 11.96 10.90
N GLY A 457 5.15 10.79 10.27
CA GLY A 457 4.02 9.87 10.15
C GLY A 457 4.23 8.62 11.00
N ALA A 458 5.19 7.79 10.59
CA ALA A 458 5.52 6.55 11.29
C ALA A 458 6.99 6.16 11.09
N LEU A 459 7.56 5.51 12.10
CA LEU A 459 8.82 4.79 11.98
C LEU A 459 8.52 3.30 11.93
N ILE A 460 8.75 2.65 10.80
CA ILE A 460 8.38 1.24 10.61
C ILE A 460 9.67 0.42 10.41
N PRO A 461 10.13 -0.31 11.45
CA PRO A 461 11.32 -1.14 11.37
C PRO A 461 11.20 -2.20 10.27
N GLU A 462 12.28 -2.45 9.53
CA GLU A 462 12.39 -3.51 8.49
C GLU A 462 11.29 -3.52 7.39
N PHE A 463 10.54 -2.42 7.23
CA PHE A 463 9.44 -2.33 6.27
C PHE A 463 9.92 -2.39 4.81
N GLY A 464 11.10 -1.81 4.55
CA GLY A 464 11.74 -1.76 3.23
C GLY A 464 13.00 -2.64 3.16
N GLN A 465 14.06 -2.10 2.56
CA GLN A 465 15.41 -2.65 2.71
C GLN A 465 16.03 -2.08 3.99
N GLY A 466 15.48 -2.48 5.14
CA GLY A 466 15.73 -1.88 6.44
C GLY A 466 14.57 -1.00 6.92
N ASP A 467 14.83 -0.16 7.91
CA ASP A 467 13.83 0.69 8.55
C ASP A 467 13.38 1.82 7.62
N VAL A 468 12.08 2.14 7.66
CA VAL A 468 11.48 3.22 6.88
C VAL A 468 10.94 4.29 7.82
N LEU A 469 11.33 5.54 7.59
CA LEU A 469 10.64 6.70 8.14
C LEU A 469 9.61 7.16 7.11
N ARG A 470 8.34 6.98 7.42
CA ARG A 470 7.22 7.54 6.64
C ARG A 470 6.95 8.96 7.13
N LEU A 471 7.22 9.93 6.27
CA LEU A 471 6.79 11.31 6.44
C LEU A 471 5.45 11.53 5.74
N GLN A 472 4.67 12.49 6.23
CA GLN A 472 3.34 12.79 5.70
C GLN A 472 3.17 14.29 5.43
N TYR A 473 2.42 14.61 4.38
CA TYR A 473 2.01 15.94 3.98
C TYR A 473 0.49 15.94 3.76
N LEU A 474 -0.19 16.92 4.36
CA LEU A 474 -1.64 17.07 4.27
C LEU A 474 -1.99 18.26 3.40
N ASN A 475 -2.53 18.00 2.22
CA ASN A 475 -2.89 19.03 1.26
C ASN A 475 -4.32 19.55 1.52
N ASN A 476 -4.44 20.58 2.35
CA ASN A 476 -5.72 21.17 2.76
C ASN A 476 -6.68 20.16 3.44
N VAL A 477 -6.13 19.14 4.10
CA VAL A 477 -6.92 18.19 4.89
C VAL A 477 -7.13 18.73 6.29
N ASP A 478 -8.39 18.86 6.69
CA ASP A 478 -8.77 19.20 8.04
C ASP A 478 -8.69 17.97 8.95
N ILE A 479 -8.05 18.14 10.10
CA ILE A 479 -7.87 17.10 11.11
C ILE A 479 -8.32 17.68 12.43
N VAL A 480 -9.26 17.01 13.08
CA VAL A 480 -9.77 17.37 14.40
C VAL A 480 -9.09 16.48 15.44
N PRO A 481 -8.13 17.00 16.22
CA PRO A 481 -7.34 16.18 17.14
C PRO A 481 -8.18 15.45 18.19
N THR A 482 -9.31 16.02 18.59
CA THR A 482 -10.23 15.42 19.58
C THR A 482 -10.91 14.15 19.09
N ASP A 483 -10.93 13.92 17.77
CA ASP A 483 -11.52 12.73 17.15
C ASP A 483 -10.52 11.55 17.12
N ILE A 484 -9.28 11.76 17.55
CA ILE A 484 -8.20 10.78 17.53
C ILE A 484 -7.97 10.25 18.95
N HIS A 485 -8.47 9.05 19.22
CA HIS A 485 -8.32 8.37 20.50
C HIS A 485 -7.12 7.42 20.49
N THR A 486 -6.32 7.47 21.57
CA THR A 486 -5.18 6.57 21.81
C THR A 486 -5.48 5.62 22.96
N ALA A 487 -4.88 4.42 22.92
CA ALA A 487 -5.04 3.41 23.97
C ALA A 487 -4.06 3.52 25.14
N SER A 488 -2.97 4.28 24.98
CA SER A 488 -1.89 4.40 25.96
C SER A 488 -1.39 5.84 26.10
N ASP A 489 -0.65 6.11 27.17
CA ASP A 489 0.02 7.40 27.39
C ASP A 489 1.22 7.59 26.45
N ALA A 490 1.91 6.50 26.07
CA ALA A 490 2.94 6.53 25.04
C ALA A 490 2.35 6.95 23.69
N GLY A 491 1.24 6.33 23.27
CA GLY A 491 0.51 6.70 22.06
C GLY A 491 -0.01 8.14 22.10
N ARG A 492 -0.50 8.61 23.26
CA ARG A 492 -0.93 10.00 23.46
C ARG A 492 0.24 10.99 23.26
N THR A 493 1.40 10.67 23.81
CA THR A 493 2.61 11.48 23.71
C THR A 493 3.12 11.50 22.27
N LEU A 494 3.17 10.35 21.60
CA LEU A 494 3.54 10.24 20.19
C LEU A 494 2.62 11.05 19.28
N LEU A 495 1.29 10.95 19.49
CA LEU A 495 0.32 11.73 18.72
C LEU A 495 0.49 13.24 18.95
N ALA A 496 0.69 13.68 20.19
CA ALA A 496 0.93 15.09 20.49
C ALA A 496 2.18 15.61 19.76
N THR A 497 3.29 14.86 19.82
CA THR A 497 4.53 15.21 19.09
C THR A 497 4.29 15.32 17.59
N ILE A 498 3.48 14.43 16.98
CA ILE A 498 3.15 14.48 15.56
C ILE A 498 2.31 15.73 15.21
N LEU A 499 1.37 16.11 16.06
CA LEU A 499 0.52 17.30 15.86
C LEU A 499 1.31 18.60 16.04
N ASP A 500 2.22 18.64 17.00
CA ASP A 500 3.16 19.74 17.20
C ASP A 500 4.08 19.87 15.99
N ASP A 501 4.58 18.74 15.47
CA ASP A 501 5.43 18.73 14.28
C ASP A 501 4.71 19.24 13.03
N ARG A 502 3.46 18.80 12.82
CA ARG A 502 2.59 19.32 11.76
C ARG A 502 2.44 20.83 11.86
N THR A 503 2.23 21.35 13.06
CA THR A 503 2.08 22.80 13.29
C THR A 503 3.39 23.54 13.01
N ALA A 504 4.53 22.95 13.37
CA ALA A 504 5.84 23.54 13.17
C ALA A 504 6.23 23.66 11.69
N VAL A 505 5.82 22.71 10.84
CA VAL A 505 6.14 22.74 9.39
C VAL A 505 5.10 23.48 8.53
N ALA A 506 3.97 23.86 9.12
CA ALA A 506 2.93 24.64 8.45
C ALA A 506 3.15 26.17 8.53
N ASN A 507 4.02 26.60 9.45
CA ASN A 507 4.49 27.99 9.62
C ASN A 507 5.79 28.21 8.85
#